data_AF-A0A7W1BFF4-F1
#
_entry.id   AF-A0A7W1BFF4-F1
#
_cell.length_a   1.000
_cell.length_b   1.000
_cell.length_c   1.000
_cell.angle_alpha   90.00
_cell.angle_beta   90.00
_cell.angle_gamma   90.00
#
_symmetry.space_group_name_H-M   'P 1'
#
loop_
_entity.id
_entity.type
_entity.pdbx_description
1 polymer ?
#
loop_
_entity_poly.entity_id
_entity_poly.type
_entity_poly.pdbx_seq_one_letter_code
_entity_poly.pdbx_strand_id
1 'polypeptide(L)'
;NDLRAIGRTNDCILYGGQARYTIRAGDDELSELAAKVPASASRDYGTPFYEIFQRYEGDFYKIDPLLFSPAEVWLTSTETGRTFHAGRLNPEVLEASLTPTS
;
A
#
# COMPACT_ATOMS: atom_id res chain seq x y z
N ASN A 1 -14.48 0.31 18.60
CA ASN A 1 -13.25 -0.30 19.16
C ASN A 1 -12.08 0.23 18.32
N ASP A 2 -11.10 0.80 18.99
CA ASP A 2 -9.95 1.52 18.42
C ASP A 2 -9.12 0.68 17.43
N LEU A 3 -9.01 -0.64 17.64
CA LEU A 3 -8.29 -1.53 16.72
C LEU A 3 -8.92 -1.59 15.32
N ARG A 4 -10.26 -1.57 15.24
CA ARG A 4 -10.95 -1.49 13.95
C ARG A 4 -10.76 -0.12 13.30
N ALA A 5 -10.68 0.95 14.10
CA ALA A 5 -10.40 2.28 13.58
C ALA A 5 -8.98 2.36 12.98
N ILE A 6 -7.98 1.83 13.69
CA ILE A 6 -6.59 1.71 13.20
C ILE A 6 -6.53 0.90 11.90
N GLY A 7 -7.27 -0.22 11.84
CA GLY A 7 -7.37 -1.04 10.62
C GLY A 7 -7.88 -0.23 9.43
N ARG A 8 -9.03 0.44 9.60
CA ARG A 8 -9.62 1.29 8.57
C ARG A 8 -8.71 2.41 8.10
N THR A 9 -8.00 3.09 9.02
CA THR A 9 -7.07 4.15 8.64
C THR A 9 -5.87 3.64 7.85
N ASN A 10 -5.36 2.43 8.17
CA ASN A 10 -4.32 1.80 7.38
C ASN A 10 -4.86 1.38 6.01
N ASP A 11 -6.03 0.74 5.96
CA ASP A 11 -6.65 0.27 4.72
C ASP A 11 -6.86 1.41 3.71
N CYS A 12 -7.19 2.62 4.18
CA CYS A 12 -7.25 3.82 3.33
C CYS A 12 -5.94 4.12 2.60
N ILE A 13 -4.78 3.83 3.18
CA ILE A 13 -3.46 4.01 2.55
C ILE A 13 -3.13 2.80 1.66
N LEU A 14 -3.24 1.59 2.22
CA LEU A 14 -2.87 0.32 1.59
C LEU A 14 -3.66 0.04 0.31
N TYR A 15 -4.93 0.43 0.28
CA TYR A 15 -5.87 0.10 -0.79
C TYR A 15 -6.46 1.32 -1.48
N GLY A 16 -6.34 2.51 -0.89
CA GLY A 16 -6.84 3.78 -1.43
C GLY A 16 -5.76 4.84 -1.69
N GLY A 17 -4.55 4.66 -1.15
CA GLY A 17 -3.51 5.67 -1.16
C GLY A 17 -2.83 5.80 -2.52
N GLN A 18 -2.77 7.03 -3.04
CA GLN A 18 -2.04 7.37 -4.26
C GLN A 18 -0.90 8.32 -3.92
N ALA A 19 0.30 7.99 -4.34
CA ALA A 19 1.47 8.85 -4.11
C ALA A 19 2.19 9.16 -5.41
N ARG A 20 2.63 10.41 -5.55
CA ARG A 20 3.40 10.87 -6.71
C ARG A 20 4.70 11.48 -6.22
N TYR A 21 5.82 10.94 -6.68
CA TYR A 21 7.15 11.35 -6.26
C TYR A 21 7.94 11.86 -7.46
N THR A 22 8.70 12.93 -7.24
CA THR A 22 9.69 13.43 -8.18
C THR A 22 11.06 13.15 -7.58
N ILE A 23 11.84 12.27 -8.24
CA ILE A 23 13.03 11.66 -7.67
C ILE A 23 14.21 11.89 -8.59
N ARG A 24 15.37 12.21 -8.01
CA ARG A 24 16.63 12.25 -8.73
C ARG A 24 17.22 10.84 -8.80
N ALA A 25 16.91 10.13 -9.88
CA ALA A 25 17.40 8.79 -10.19
C ALA A 25 17.22 8.50 -11.69
N GLY A 26 17.95 7.50 -12.18
CA GLY A 26 17.83 7.01 -13.55
C GLY A 26 16.57 6.17 -13.79
N ASP A 27 16.25 5.97 -15.06
CA ASP A 27 15.05 5.24 -15.49
C ASP A 27 15.00 3.78 -15.00
N ASP A 28 16.12 3.06 -15.08
CA ASP A 28 16.18 1.64 -14.69
C ASP A 28 15.95 1.46 -13.18
N GLU A 29 16.58 2.32 -12.37
CA GLU A 29 16.40 2.33 -10.91
C GLU A 29 14.95 2.65 -10.53
N LEU A 30 14.34 3.66 -11.18
CA LEU A 30 12.95 4.01 -10.89
C LEU A 30 11.95 2.95 -11.36
N SER A 31 12.22 2.28 -12.47
CA SER A 31 11.39 1.17 -12.95
C SER A 31 11.38 0.01 -11.94
N GLU A 32 12.56 -0.38 -11.44
CA GLU A 32 12.68 -1.41 -10.42
C GLU A 32 12.05 -1.00 -9.09
N LEU A 33 12.22 0.26 -8.69
CA LEU A 33 11.64 0.80 -7.46
C LEU A 33 10.11 0.85 -7.54
N ALA A 34 9.55 1.31 -8.66
CA ALA A 34 8.10 1.38 -8.87
C ALA A 34 7.45 0.00 -8.67
N ALA A 35 8.08 -1.08 -9.13
CA ALA A 35 7.54 -2.43 -8.97
C ALA A 35 7.49 -2.94 -7.51
N LYS A 36 8.29 -2.36 -6.60
CA LYS A 36 8.45 -2.82 -5.21
C LYS A 36 7.74 -1.95 -4.18
N VAL A 37 7.45 -0.70 -4.51
CA VAL A 37 6.87 0.26 -3.55
C VAL A 37 5.41 -0.01 -3.21
N PRO A 38 4.49 -0.28 -4.17
CA PRO A 38 3.08 -0.44 -3.85
C PRO A 38 2.82 -1.52 -2.80
N ALA A 39 1.79 -1.34 -1.97
CA ALA A 39 1.39 -2.33 -0.97
C ALA A 39 1.14 -3.72 -1.58
N SER A 40 0.77 -3.81 -2.86
CA SER A 40 0.59 -5.08 -3.58
C SER A 40 1.86 -5.91 -3.75
N ALA A 41 3.05 -5.36 -3.45
CA ALA A 41 4.29 -6.12 -3.39
C ALA A 41 4.41 -6.94 -2.08
N SER A 42 3.60 -6.64 -1.07
CA SER A 42 3.56 -7.39 0.17
C SER A 42 2.84 -8.73 0.02
N ARG A 43 3.34 -9.77 0.71
CA ARG A 43 2.65 -11.07 0.80
C ARG A 43 1.35 -11.02 1.61
N ASP A 44 1.17 -10.01 2.45
CA ASP A 44 -0.01 -9.84 3.30
C ASP A 44 -1.12 -9.02 2.59
N TYR A 45 -0.87 -8.53 1.38
CA TYR A 45 -1.81 -7.69 0.63
C TYR A 45 -3.11 -8.41 0.25
N GLY A 46 -4.21 -7.65 0.24
CA GLY A 46 -5.52 -8.08 -0.25
C GLY A 46 -6.49 -8.48 0.87
N THR A 47 -6.08 -8.34 2.13
CA THR A 47 -6.89 -8.61 3.32
C THR A 47 -7.01 -7.32 4.15
N PRO A 48 -8.17 -6.98 4.73
CA PRO A 48 -8.27 -5.82 5.63
C PRO A 48 -7.24 -5.88 6.76
N PHE A 49 -6.62 -4.74 7.08
CA PHE A 49 -5.51 -4.67 8.05
C PHE A 49 -5.89 -5.23 9.42
N TYR A 50 -7.15 -5.03 9.84
CA TYR A 50 -7.65 -5.60 11.10
C TYR A 50 -7.52 -7.13 11.14
N GLU A 51 -7.85 -7.82 10.05
CA GLU A 51 -7.76 -9.29 9.96
C GLU A 51 -6.31 -9.76 9.88
N ILE A 52 -5.45 -9.03 9.17
CA ILE A 52 -4.00 -9.28 9.14
C ILE A 52 -3.43 -9.16 10.56
N PHE A 53 -3.80 -8.11 11.27
CA PHE A 53 -3.35 -7.87 12.63
C PHE A 53 -3.81 -8.98 13.59
N GLN A 54 -5.04 -9.46 13.45
CA GLN A 54 -5.54 -10.61 14.21
C GLN A 54 -4.80 -11.91 13.88
N ARG A 55 -4.47 -12.16 12.60
CA ARG A 55 -3.70 -13.34 12.17
C ARG A 55 -2.34 -13.43 12.84
N TYR A 56 -1.72 -12.31 13.12
CA TYR A 56 -0.43 -12.23 13.82
C TYR A 56 -0.57 -11.99 15.34
N GLU A 57 -1.75 -12.22 15.91
CA GLU A 57 -2.03 -12.07 17.35
C GLU A 57 -1.70 -10.68 17.91
N GLY A 58 -1.80 -9.65 17.05
CA GLY A 58 -1.49 -8.27 17.40
C GLY A 58 0.01 -7.92 17.38
N ASP A 59 0.87 -8.79 16.85
CA ASP A 59 2.30 -8.54 16.71
C ASP A 59 2.63 -7.82 15.40
N PHE A 60 2.78 -6.49 15.47
CA PHE A 60 3.14 -5.65 14.34
C PHE A 60 4.44 -6.07 13.64
N TYR A 61 5.41 -6.63 14.36
CA TYR A 61 6.72 -6.97 13.78
C TYR A 61 6.67 -8.20 12.88
N LYS A 62 5.57 -8.96 12.90
CA LYS A 62 5.35 -10.11 12.02
C LYS A 62 4.68 -9.74 10.70
N ILE A 63 4.09 -8.55 10.61
CA ILE A 63 3.50 -8.03 9.37
C ILE A 63 4.64 -7.68 8.42
N ASP A 64 4.50 -8.07 7.16
CA ASP A 64 5.44 -7.69 6.12
C ASP A 64 5.57 -6.15 6.03
N PRO A 65 6.76 -5.56 6.26
CA PRO A 65 6.94 -4.11 6.25
C PRO A 65 6.54 -3.44 4.93
N LEU A 66 6.62 -4.16 3.81
CA LEU A 66 6.21 -3.65 2.50
C LEU A 66 4.70 -3.38 2.42
N LEU A 67 3.92 -3.90 3.36
CA LEU A 67 2.49 -3.63 3.43
C LEU A 67 2.21 -2.17 3.79
N PHE A 68 3.11 -1.51 4.54
CA PHE A 68 2.94 -0.11 4.96
C PHE A 68 3.33 0.87 3.86
N SER A 69 2.69 0.69 2.71
CA SER A 69 2.93 1.40 1.46
C SER A 69 1.61 1.88 0.86
N PRO A 70 1.64 2.86 -0.06
CA PRO A 70 0.45 3.27 -0.80
C PRO A 70 -0.04 2.16 -1.74
N ALA A 71 -1.32 2.20 -2.08
CA ALA A 71 -1.94 1.32 -3.07
C ALA A 71 -1.34 1.49 -4.48
N GLU A 72 -0.99 2.73 -4.84
CA GLU A 72 -0.57 3.10 -6.19
C GLU A 72 0.46 4.24 -6.17
N VAL A 73 1.47 4.16 -7.04
CA VAL A 73 2.56 5.15 -7.10
C VAL A 73 2.90 5.59 -8.52
N TRP A 74 3.34 6.84 -8.64
CA TRP A 74 4.02 7.38 -9.81
C TRP A 74 5.37 7.96 -9.41
N LEU A 75 6.44 7.51 -10.05
CA LEU A 75 7.81 7.98 -9.81
C LEU A 75 8.32 8.70 -11.07
N THR A 76 8.53 10.01 -10.98
CA THR A 76 9.04 10.82 -12.09
C THR A 76 10.53 11.11 -11.89
N SER A 77 11.36 10.71 -12.86
CA SER A 77 12.79 11.04 -12.87
C SER A 77 13.00 12.53 -13.12
N THR A 78 13.81 13.20 -12.30
CA THR A 78 14.29 14.55 -12.61
C THR A 78 15.38 14.58 -13.67
N GLU A 79 15.99 13.44 -13.99
CA GLU A 79 17.09 13.34 -14.96
C GLU A 79 16.56 13.22 -16.40
N THR A 80 15.48 12.47 -16.58
CA THR A 80 14.90 12.17 -17.91
C THR A 80 13.50 12.76 -18.10
N GLY A 81 12.80 13.10 -17.01
CA GLY A 81 11.40 13.51 -17.02
C GLY A 81 10.40 12.35 -17.21
N ARG A 82 10.87 11.10 -17.33
CA ARG A 82 9.99 9.94 -17.48
C ARG A 82 9.34 9.56 -16.17
N THR A 83 8.10 9.09 -16.25
CA THR A 83 7.30 8.63 -15.11
C THR A 83 7.05 7.14 -15.20
N PHE A 84 7.33 6.45 -14.09
CA PHE A 84 7.05 5.02 -13.88
C PHE A 84 5.85 4.88 -12.95
N HIS A 85 4.94 3.97 -13.27
CA HIS A 85 3.70 3.77 -12.53
C HIS A 85 3.53 2.31 -12.15
N ALA A 86 3.03 2.06 -10.95
CA ALA A 86 2.77 0.72 -10.46
C ALA A 86 1.73 0.73 -9.32
N GLY A 87 1.19 -0.46 -9.06
CA GLY A 87 0.12 -0.65 -8.08
C GLY A 87 -1.26 -0.34 -8.68
N ARG A 88 -2.26 -0.32 -7.81
CA ARG A 88 -3.64 0.01 -8.15
C ARG A 88 -4.44 0.26 -6.88
N LEU A 89 -5.49 1.05 -6.99
CA LEU A 89 -6.54 1.09 -5.98
C LEU A 89 -7.25 -0.27 -5.89
N ASN A 90 -7.67 -0.64 -4.68
CA ASN A 90 -8.43 -1.87 -4.43
C ASN A 90 -9.72 -1.54 -3.66
N PRO A 91 -10.76 -1.08 -4.38
CA PRO A 91 -12.01 -0.67 -3.75
C PRO A 91 -12.75 -1.83 -3.07
N GLU A 92 -12.55 -3.07 -3.53
CA GLU A 92 -13.19 -4.25 -2.94
C GLU A 92 -12.74 -4.46 -1.48
N VAL A 93 -11.44 -4.31 -1.20
CA VAL A 93 -10.92 -4.43 0.17
C VAL A 93 -11.30 -3.22 1.03
N LEU A 94 -11.33 -2.01 0.45
CA LEU A 94 -11.83 -0.83 1.14
C LEU A 94 -13.29 -0.99 1.56
N GLU A 95 -14.14 -1.49 0.67
CA GLU A 95 -15.54 -1.76 0.97
C GLU A 95 -15.66 -2.79 2.10
N ALA A 96 -14.91 -3.88 2.05
CA ALA A 96 -14.90 -4.87 3.12
C ALA A 96 -14.45 -4.28 4.49
N SER A 97 -13.51 -3.33 4.49
CA SER A 97 -12.98 -2.71 5.71
C SER A 97 -13.89 -1.61 6.30
N LEU A 98 -14.44 -0.76 5.43
CA LEU A 98 -15.15 0.46 5.83
C LEU A 98 -16.64 0.20 6.11
N THR A 99 -17.23 -0.78 5.44
CA THR A 99 -18.66 -1.07 5.56
C THR A 99 -18.91 -2.00 6.74
N PRO A 100 -19.88 -1.71 7.63
CA PRO A 100 -20.25 -2.66 8.67
C PRO A 100 -20.88 -3.90 8.05
N THR A 101 -20.33 -5.09 8.31
CA THR A 101 -21.07 -6.34 8.13
C THR A 101 -22.30 -6.32 9.05
N SER A 102 -23.49 -6.45 8.46
CA SER A 102 -24.77 -6.50 9.18
C SER A 102 -24.86 -7.70 10.12
#